data_AF-A0A942SRX4-F1
#
_entry.id   AF-A0A942SRX4-F1
#
_cell.length_a   1.000
_cell.length_b   1.000
_cell.length_c   1.000
_cell.angle_alpha   90.00
_cell.angle_beta   90.00
_cell.angle_gamma   90.00
#
_symmetry.space_group_name_H-M   'P 1'
#
loop_
_entity.id
_entity.type
_entity.pdbx_description
1 polymer ?
#
loop_
_entity_poly.entity_id
_entity_poly.type
_entity_poly.pdbx_seq_one_letter_code
_entity_poly.pdbx_strand_id
1 'polypeptide(L)'
;MEKKIAIDICKQIDHYLKKPTSYEIKKMEVEDGIIHGFHQWTNGKHIIAGYHIYKPDEPGYFLLFIDWHRNDRYYLVIYPQNKSTTLAELQNISILKSKTVITWRYNPLKRDGKNQERKAYFKQLFGSTDIQIPIPENLQEVSPFFDQLILLCQKRIRADRIVDIFDC
;
A
#
# COMPACT_ATOMS: atom_id res chain seq x y z
N MET A 1 7.54 8.77 4.86
CA MET A 1 8.88 8.47 4.32
C MET A 1 9.44 9.76 3.73
N GLU A 2 10.76 9.85 3.55
CA GLU A 2 11.36 10.98 2.85
C GLU A 2 10.97 10.95 1.36
N LYS A 3 10.88 12.14 0.74
CA LYS A 3 10.57 12.30 -0.69
C LYS A 3 11.48 11.46 -1.59
N LYS A 4 12.79 11.45 -1.30
CA LYS A 4 13.79 10.71 -2.07
C LYS A 4 13.49 9.21 -2.13
N ILE A 5 13.13 8.61 -0.99
CA ILE A 5 12.78 7.18 -0.91
C ILE A 5 11.54 6.89 -1.78
N ALA A 6 10.51 7.73 -1.69
CA ALA A 6 9.30 7.58 -2.51
C ALA A 6 9.61 7.67 -4.01
N ILE A 7 10.44 8.64 -4.42
CA ILE A 7 10.91 8.80 -5.81
C ILE A 7 11.68 7.56 -6.26
N ASP A 8 12.58 7.03 -5.44
CA ASP A 8 13.41 5.89 -5.81
C ASP A 8 12.56 4.62 -5.97
N ILE A 9 11.55 4.40 -5.14
CA ILE A 9 10.56 3.32 -5.34
C ILE A 9 9.83 3.52 -6.68
N CYS A 10 9.33 4.74 -6.96
CA CYS A 10 8.62 5.04 -8.21
C CYS A 10 9.50 4.78 -9.44
N LYS A 11 10.80 5.13 -9.38
CA LYS A 11 11.75 4.83 -10.47
C LYS A 11 11.89 3.33 -10.72
N GLN A 12 11.99 2.51 -9.66
CA GLN A 12 12.08 1.06 -9.82
C GLN A 12 10.81 0.49 -10.46
N ILE A 13 9.63 0.98 -10.04
CA ILE A 13 8.35 0.60 -10.64
C ILE A 13 8.29 1.03 -12.12
N ASP A 14 8.67 2.28 -12.43
CA ASP A 14 8.67 2.80 -13.79
C ASP A 14 9.62 2.03 -14.73
N HIS A 15 10.76 1.57 -14.21
CA HIS A 15 11.64 0.70 -14.98
C HIS A 15 11.08 -0.71 -15.14
N TYR A 16 10.38 -1.22 -14.13
CA TYR A 16 9.72 -2.52 -14.16
C TYR A 16 8.60 -2.56 -15.21
N LEU A 17 7.86 -1.46 -15.41
CA LEU A 17 6.83 -1.28 -16.45
C LEU A 17 7.32 -1.59 -17.87
N LYS A 18 8.61 -1.41 -18.15
CA LYS A 18 9.19 -1.56 -19.49
C LYS A 18 9.48 -3.03 -19.86
N LYS A 19 9.24 -3.97 -18.95
CA LYS A 19 9.52 -5.39 -19.13
C LYS A 19 8.22 -6.19 -19.20
N PRO A 20 8.22 -7.39 -19.81
CA PRO A 20 7.16 -8.36 -19.58
C PRO A 20 7.12 -8.70 -18.09
N THR A 21 5.93 -8.60 -17.48
CA THR A 21 5.76 -8.87 -16.05
C THR A 21 4.52 -9.73 -15.83
N SER A 22 4.46 -10.41 -14.69
CA SER A 22 3.26 -11.15 -14.26
C SER A 22 2.13 -10.22 -13.80
N TYR A 23 2.40 -8.93 -13.69
CA TYR A 23 1.46 -7.88 -13.31
C TYR A 23 1.04 -7.06 -14.53
N GLU A 24 -0.22 -6.69 -14.57
CA GLU A 24 -0.67 -5.56 -15.37
C GLU A 24 -0.60 -4.30 -14.51
N ILE A 25 0.21 -3.34 -14.95
CA ILE A 25 0.47 -2.11 -14.21
C ILE A 25 0.20 -0.94 -15.13
N LYS A 26 -0.70 -0.05 -14.72
CA LYS A 26 -1.03 1.19 -15.43
C LYS A 26 -0.59 2.36 -14.57
N LYS A 27 0.38 3.14 -15.06
CA LYS A 27 0.75 4.40 -14.42
C LYS A 27 -0.39 5.40 -14.63
N MET A 28 -0.76 6.09 -13.56
CA MET A 28 -1.78 7.12 -13.60
C MET A 28 -1.18 8.42 -14.13
N GLU A 29 -1.98 9.19 -14.85
CA GLU A 29 -1.63 10.54 -15.28
C GLU A 29 -1.58 11.47 -14.05
N VAL A 30 -0.43 12.12 -13.87
CA VAL A 30 -0.18 13.08 -12.80
C VAL A 30 0.28 14.38 -13.45
N GLU A 31 -0.57 15.40 -13.44
CA GLU A 31 -0.28 16.72 -13.98
C GLU A 31 -0.03 17.69 -12.83
N ASP A 32 1.13 18.37 -12.83
CA ASP A 32 1.55 19.29 -11.75
C ASP A 32 1.43 18.70 -10.33
N GLY A 33 1.62 17.38 -10.21
CA GLY A 33 1.52 16.65 -8.95
C GLY A 33 0.08 16.36 -8.52
N ILE A 34 -0.89 16.42 -9.41
CA ILE A 34 -2.32 16.18 -9.14
C ILE A 34 -2.80 15.02 -10.01
N ILE A 35 -3.63 14.15 -9.42
CA ILE A 35 -4.38 13.13 -10.16
C ILE A 35 -5.83 13.57 -10.28
N HIS A 36 -6.30 13.73 -11.50
CA HIS A 36 -7.70 14.03 -11.80
C HIS A 36 -8.57 12.76 -11.75
N GLY A 37 -9.82 12.89 -11.29
CA GLY A 37 -10.81 11.78 -11.35
C GLY A 37 -10.56 10.60 -10.39
N PHE A 38 -9.71 10.74 -9.37
CA PHE A 38 -9.51 9.68 -8.37
C PHE A 38 -10.43 9.82 -7.15
N HIS A 39 -10.09 10.70 -6.21
CA HIS A 39 -10.93 11.06 -5.06
C HIS A 39 -10.73 12.53 -4.71
N GLN A 40 -11.76 13.21 -4.21
CA GLN A 40 -11.64 14.63 -3.85
C GLN A 40 -10.55 14.91 -2.80
N TRP A 41 -10.23 13.96 -1.92
CA TRP A 41 -9.20 14.15 -0.90
C TRP A 41 -7.76 14.11 -1.45
N THR A 42 -7.54 13.66 -2.71
CA THR A 42 -6.24 13.83 -3.38
C THR A 42 -6.03 15.27 -3.85
N ASN A 43 -7.08 16.08 -3.93
CA ASN A 43 -7.01 17.43 -4.49
C ASN A 43 -6.11 18.34 -3.63
N GLY A 44 -5.19 19.04 -4.29
CA GLY A 44 -4.24 19.94 -3.63
C GLY A 44 -3.23 19.23 -2.73
N LYS A 45 -3.03 17.92 -2.88
CA LYS A 45 -1.91 17.19 -2.28
C LYS A 45 -0.95 16.80 -3.38
N HIS A 46 0.35 17.01 -3.16
CA HIS A 46 1.35 16.70 -4.18
C HIS A 46 1.57 15.20 -4.28
N ILE A 47 1.37 14.65 -5.47
CA ILE A 47 1.53 13.24 -5.82
C ILE A 47 2.80 13.09 -6.66
N ILE A 48 3.69 12.20 -6.24
CA ILE A 48 4.88 11.82 -7.02
C ILE A 48 4.46 10.92 -8.18
N ALA A 49 3.68 9.87 -7.88
CA ALA A 49 3.16 8.94 -8.87
C ALA A 49 1.95 8.19 -8.32
N GLY A 50 1.08 7.77 -9.23
CA GLY A 50 0.01 6.81 -8.98
C GLY A 50 0.16 5.60 -9.90
N TYR A 51 -0.12 4.41 -9.37
CA TYR A 51 -0.09 3.16 -10.13
C TYR A 51 -1.35 2.37 -9.85
N HIS A 52 -1.96 1.83 -10.90
CA HIS A 52 -2.97 0.80 -10.81
C HIS A 52 -2.32 -0.54 -11.11
N ILE A 53 -2.28 -1.43 -10.13
CA ILE A 53 -1.71 -2.78 -10.25
C ILE A 53 -2.82 -3.83 -10.20
N TYR A 54 -2.74 -4.85 -11.03
CA TYR A 54 -3.56 -6.05 -10.92
C TYR A 54 -2.87 -7.27 -11.52
N LYS A 55 -3.26 -8.44 -11.04
CA LYS A 55 -2.99 -9.73 -11.67
C LYS A 55 -4.31 -10.30 -12.20
N PRO A 56 -4.30 -11.08 -13.28
CA PRO A 56 -5.46 -11.90 -13.64
C PRO A 56 -5.97 -12.67 -12.42
N ASP A 57 -7.28 -12.71 -12.24
CA ASP A 57 -7.98 -13.42 -11.15
C ASP A 57 -7.73 -12.90 -9.71
N GLU A 58 -6.98 -11.81 -9.54
CA GLU A 58 -6.82 -11.14 -8.24
C GLU A 58 -7.46 -9.74 -8.22
N PRO A 59 -7.92 -9.25 -7.05
CA PRO A 59 -8.36 -7.87 -6.93
C PRO A 59 -7.24 -6.89 -7.30
N GLY A 60 -7.57 -5.86 -8.08
CA GLY A 60 -6.65 -4.76 -8.37
C GLY A 60 -6.52 -3.78 -7.20
N TYR A 61 -5.41 -3.04 -7.19
CA TYR A 61 -5.10 -2.03 -6.19
C TYR A 61 -4.54 -0.77 -6.83
N PHE A 62 -4.88 0.38 -6.25
CA PHE A 62 -4.21 1.64 -6.55
C PHE A 62 -3.16 1.93 -5.50
N LEU A 63 -1.96 2.27 -5.94
CA LEU A 63 -0.82 2.69 -5.14
C LEU A 63 -0.56 4.18 -5.41
N LEU A 64 -0.64 5.01 -4.38
CA LEU A 64 -0.41 6.45 -4.50
C LEU A 64 0.77 6.86 -3.64
N PHE A 65 1.79 7.46 -4.27
CA PHE A 65 2.92 8.08 -3.58
C PHE A 65 2.64 9.57 -3.42
N ILE A 66 2.22 9.98 -2.23
CA ILE A 66 1.56 11.27 -2.00
C ILE A 66 2.05 11.94 -0.72
N ASP A 67 2.22 13.26 -0.74
CA ASP A 67 2.36 14.08 0.47
C ASP A 67 0.99 14.18 1.17
N TRP A 68 0.69 13.17 1.98
CA TRP A 68 -0.65 12.93 2.50
C TRP A 68 -1.14 14.04 3.44
N HIS A 69 -0.23 14.61 4.22
CA HIS A 69 -0.54 15.60 5.26
C HIS A 69 0.07 16.98 4.99
N ARG A 70 0.61 17.22 3.78
CA ARG A 70 1.20 18.50 3.37
C ARG A 70 2.32 18.96 4.29
N ASN A 71 3.16 18.02 4.71
CA ASN A 71 4.25 18.24 5.64
C ASN A 71 5.58 17.70 5.12
N ASP A 72 5.69 17.55 3.79
CA ASP A 72 6.86 16.98 3.09
C ASP A 72 7.20 15.55 3.57
N ARG A 73 6.20 14.84 4.09
CA ARG A 73 6.28 13.41 4.40
C ARG A 73 5.41 12.66 3.42
N TYR A 74 6.05 11.79 2.66
CA TYR A 74 5.38 11.00 1.64
C TYR A 74 4.85 9.69 2.21
N TYR A 75 3.74 9.26 1.65
CA TYR A 75 3.04 8.04 2.00
C TYR A 75 2.87 7.21 0.74
N LEU A 76 3.01 5.90 0.89
CA LEU A 76 2.40 4.95 -0.03
C LEU A 76 1.00 4.65 0.51
N VAL A 77 -0.02 5.17 -0.16
CA VAL A 77 -1.42 4.96 0.20
C VAL A 77 -2.02 3.96 -0.77
N ILE A 78 -2.66 2.92 -0.23
CA ILE A 78 -3.21 1.81 -1.01
C ILE A 78 -4.73 1.85 -0.97
N TYR A 79 -5.36 1.71 -2.14
CA TYR A 79 -6.80 1.58 -2.31
C TYR A 79 -7.15 0.29 -3.04
N PRO A 80 -8.32 -0.31 -2.76
CA PRO A 80 -8.86 -1.39 -3.58
C PRO A 80 -9.32 -0.86 -4.94
N GLN A 81 -9.50 -1.76 -5.91
CA GLN A 81 -10.00 -1.44 -7.25
C GLN A 81 -11.28 -0.59 -7.25
N ASN A 82 -12.20 -0.90 -6.36
CA ASN A 82 -13.48 -0.21 -6.25
C ASN A 82 -13.38 1.14 -5.53
N LYS A 83 -12.17 1.57 -5.13
CA LYS A 83 -11.88 2.85 -4.47
C LYS A 83 -12.74 3.09 -3.21
N SER A 84 -13.20 2.03 -2.55
CA SER A 84 -14.16 2.15 -1.44
C SER A 84 -13.57 2.83 -0.20
N THR A 85 -12.34 2.47 0.19
CA THR A 85 -11.66 3.05 1.36
C THR A 85 -10.16 2.78 1.30
N THR A 86 -9.39 3.50 2.12
CA THR A 86 -7.96 3.29 2.27
C THR A 86 -7.68 1.92 2.90
N LEU A 87 -6.87 1.11 2.22
CA LEU A 87 -6.38 -0.18 2.72
C LEU A 87 -5.16 -0.05 3.61
N ALA A 88 -4.20 0.79 3.24
CA ALA A 88 -3.03 1.00 4.06
C ALA A 88 -2.43 2.36 3.78
N GLU A 89 -1.88 2.96 4.82
CA GLU A 89 -1.08 4.17 4.76
C GLU A 89 0.30 3.79 5.27
N LEU A 90 1.27 3.69 4.36
CA LEU A 90 2.62 3.27 4.68
C LEU A 90 3.58 4.45 4.55
N GLN A 91 4.27 4.78 5.63
CA GLN A 91 5.19 5.92 5.64
C GLN A 91 6.43 5.73 6.51
N ASN A 92 6.39 4.80 7.46
CA ASN A 92 7.48 4.62 8.40
C ASN A 92 8.56 3.78 7.73
N ILE A 93 9.80 4.21 7.86
CA ILE A 93 10.96 3.55 7.29
C ILE A 93 11.87 3.14 8.44
N SER A 94 12.49 1.97 8.33
CA SER A 94 13.53 1.51 9.25
C SER A 94 14.61 0.74 8.48
N ILE A 95 15.76 0.54 9.10
CA ILE A 95 16.84 -0.30 8.56
C ILE A 95 16.81 -1.63 9.31
N LEU A 96 16.73 -2.73 8.57
CA LEU A 96 16.75 -4.08 9.12
C LEU A 96 17.74 -4.93 8.33
N LYS A 97 18.76 -5.49 9.02
CA LYS A 97 19.81 -6.31 8.39
C LYS A 97 20.41 -5.65 7.14
N SER A 98 20.71 -4.35 7.25
CA SER A 98 21.24 -3.51 6.17
C SER A 98 20.29 -3.27 4.98
N LYS A 99 19.03 -3.69 5.05
CA LYS A 99 17.99 -3.34 4.06
C LYS A 99 17.07 -2.26 4.59
N THR A 100 16.67 -1.35 3.71
CA THR A 100 15.65 -0.35 4.02
C THR A 100 14.26 -1.00 3.89
N VAL A 101 13.46 -0.94 4.95
CA VAL A 101 12.12 -1.54 4.98
C VAL A 101 11.07 -0.51 5.38
N ILE A 102 9.89 -0.63 4.77
CA ILE A 102 8.67 0.06 5.20
C ILE A 102 8.10 -0.70 6.40
N THR A 103 7.84 -0.01 7.50
CA THR A 103 7.16 -0.57 8.67
C THR A 103 5.71 -0.11 8.72
N TRP A 104 4.82 -1.05 9.02
CA TRP A 104 3.40 -0.79 9.14
C TRP A 104 2.79 -1.60 10.27
N ARG A 105 1.95 -0.97 11.09
CA ARG A 105 1.26 -1.62 12.20
C ARG A 105 -0.23 -1.71 11.92
N TYR A 106 -0.78 -2.91 12.04
CA TYR A 106 -2.22 -3.10 11.99
C TYR A 106 -2.88 -2.48 13.22
N ASN A 107 -3.72 -1.48 12.97
CA ASN A 107 -4.46 -0.77 14.01
C ASN A 107 -5.90 -0.52 13.56
N PRO A 108 -6.82 -1.48 13.74
CA PRO A 108 -8.24 -1.28 13.45
C PRO A 108 -8.81 -0.21 14.38
N LEU A 109 -9.60 0.71 13.81
CA LEU A 109 -10.19 1.88 14.49
C LEU A 109 -11.74 1.86 14.48
N LYS A 110 -12.34 0.69 14.25
CA LYS A 110 -13.82 0.55 14.23
C LYS A 110 -14.36 0.77 15.65
N ARG A 111 -15.50 1.46 15.76
CA ARG A 111 -16.15 1.79 17.05
C ARG A 111 -17.22 0.75 17.46
N ASP A 112 -16.94 -0.52 17.22
CA ASP A 112 -17.85 -1.64 17.49
C ASP A 112 -17.39 -2.54 18.66
N GLY A 113 -16.30 -2.18 19.34
CA GLY A 113 -15.74 -2.95 20.45
C GLY A 113 -14.93 -4.19 20.02
N LYS A 114 -14.99 -4.62 18.76
CA LYS A 114 -14.41 -5.88 18.29
C LYS A 114 -12.98 -5.75 17.74
N ASN A 115 -12.27 -4.65 18.05
CA ASN A 115 -10.92 -4.40 17.55
C ASN A 115 -9.87 -5.40 18.08
N GLN A 116 -10.08 -5.94 19.29
CA GLN A 116 -9.16 -6.94 19.85
C GLN A 116 -9.21 -8.26 19.07
N GLU A 117 -10.41 -8.74 18.73
CA GLU A 117 -10.61 -9.94 17.91
C GLU A 117 -9.95 -9.79 16.53
N ARG A 118 -10.16 -8.65 15.86
CA ARG A 118 -9.51 -8.34 14.59
C ARG A 118 -7.99 -8.35 14.70
N LYS A 119 -7.43 -7.74 15.75
CA LYS A 119 -5.98 -7.74 16.01
C LYS A 119 -5.45 -9.16 16.25
N ALA A 120 -6.15 -9.97 17.03
CA ALA A 120 -5.77 -11.35 17.31
C ALA A 120 -5.77 -12.20 16.02
N TYR A 121 -6.82 -12.10 15.23
CA TYR A 121 -6.93 -12.81 13.96
C TYR A 121 -5.89 -12.35 12.93
N PHE A 122 -5.66 -11.03 12.81
CA PHE A 122 -4.59 -10.52 11.96
C PHE A 122 -3.22 -11.08 12.39
N LYS A 123 -2.94 -11.08 13.70
CA LYS A 123 -1.70 -11.66 14.25
C LYS A 123 -1.60 -13.16 13.95
N GLN A 124 -2.71 -13.91 13.99
CA GLN A 124 -2.72 -15.32 13.61
C GLN A 124 -2.38 -15.51 12.11
N LEU A 125 -2.90 -14.66 11.23
CA LEU A 125 -2.62 -14.73 9.79
C LEU A 125 -1.20 -14.28 9.40
N PHE A 126 -0.65 -13.29 10.11
CA PHE A 126 0.63 -12.64 9.76
C PHE A 126 1.80 -13.00 10.68
N GLY A 127 1.55 -13.67 11.81
CA GLY A 127 2.52 -13.89 12.89
C GLY A 127 2.75 -12.67 13.79
N SER A 128 2.47 -11.46 13.28
CA SER A 128 2.70 -10.19 13.96
C SER A 128 1.65 -9.16 13.53
N THR A 129 1.41 -8.15 14.37
CA THR A 129 0.67 -6.93 13.98
C THR A 129 1.58 -5.88 13.34
N ASP A 130 2.89 -6.02 13.53
CA ASP A 130 3.92 -5.19 12.90
C ASP A 130 4.46 -5.91 11.67
N ILE A 131 4.31 -5.28 10.51
CA ILE A 131 4.72 -5.78 9.20
C ILE A 131 5.91 -4.96 8.70
N GLN A 132 6.85 -5.65 8.08
CA GLN A 132 8.03 -5.09 7.44
C GLN A 132 8.03 -5.48 5.98
N ILE A 133 8.11 -4.49 5.09
CA ILE A 133 8.10 -4.68 3.64
C ILE A 133 9.39 -4.08 3.09
N PRO A 134 10.35 -4.89 2.59
CA PRO A 134 11.58 -4.39 1.98
C PRO A 134 11.30 -3.46 0.80
N ILE A 135 12.01 -2.34 0.75
CA ILE A 135 11.96 -1.45 -0.40
C ILE A 135 12.76 -2.10 -1.53
N PRO A 136 12.23 -2.13 -2.78
CA PRO A 136 12.97 -2.67 -3.90
C PRO A 136 14.18 -1.78 -4.22
N GLU A 137 15.37 -2.35 -4.19
CA GLU A 137 16.63 -1.68 -4.57
C GLU A 137 16.98 -1.92 -6.05
N ASN A 138 16.35 -2.93 -6.65
CA ASN A 138 16.52 -3.32 -8.04
C ASN A 138 15.23 -3.90 -8.63
N LEU A 139 15.25 -4.14 -9.94
CA LEU A 139 14.08 -4.60 -10.71
C LEU A 139 13.55 -5.96 -10.29
N GLN A 140 14.42 -6.87 -9.84
CA GLN A 140 14.04 -8.21 -9.43
C GLN A 140 13.22 -8.18 -8.12
N GLU A 141 13.36 -7.13 -7.33
CA GLU A 141 12.66 -6.96 -6.05
C GLU A 141 11.30 -6.28 -6.17
N VAL A 142 10.94 -5.73 -7.33
CA VAL A 142 9.64 -5.03 -7.53
C VAL A 142 8.46 -5.99 -7.46
N SER A 143 8.55 -7.19 -8.06
CA SER A 143 7.47 -8.19 -7.95
C SER A 143 7.27 -8.68 -6.51
N PRO A 144 8.33 -9.12 -5.78
CA PRO A 144 8.21 -9.46 -4.36
C PRO A 144 7.67 -8.32 -3.48
N PHE A 145 7.97 -7.06 -3.84
CA PHE A 145 7.40 -5.90 -3.16
C PHE A 145 5.89 -5.83 -3.37
N PHE A 146 5.39 -5.96 -4.61
CA PHE A 146 3.95 -6.01 -4.88
C PHE A 146 3.25 -7.20 -4.21
N ASP A 147 3.86 -8.39 -4.24
CA ASP A 147 3.32 -9.58 -3.59
C ASP A 147 3.06 -9.31 -2.09
N GLN A 148 3.99 -8.61 -1.42
CA GLN A 148 3.85 -8.25 -0.01
C GLN A 148 2.78 -7.17 0.23
N LEU A 149 2.67 -6.17 -0.64
CA LEU A 149 1.60 -5.16 -0.55
C LEU A 149 0.21 -5.78 -0.73
N ILE A 150 0.07 -6.69 -1.69
CA ILE A 150 -1.19 -7.39 -1.95
C ILE A 150 -1.54 -8.31 -0.78
N LEU A 151 -0.57 -9.08 -0.28
CA LEU A 151 -0.76 -9.94 0.88
C LEU A 151 -1.21 -9.15 2.11
N LEU A 152 -0.60 -7.97 2.35
CA LEU A 152 -1.01 -7.03 3.39
C LEU A 152 -2.48 -6.64 3.24
N CYS A 153 -2.87 -6.22 2.04
CA CYS A 153 -4.24 -5.80 1.76
C CYS A 153 -5.26 -6.92 1.97
N GLN A 154 -5.00 -8.10 1.40
CA GLN A 154 -5.88 -9.27 1.51
C GLN A 154 -6.08 -9.70 2.96
N LYS A 155 -5.00 -9.81 3.74
CA LYS A 155 -5.06 -10.21 5.14
C LYS A 155 -5.73 -9.14 6.02
N ARG A 156 -5.51 -7.84 5.73
CA ARG A 156 -6.25 -6.76 6.40
C ARG A 156 -7.75 -6.87 6.15
N ILE A 157 -8.18 -7.03 4.90
CA ILE A 157 -9.60 -7.16 4.53
C ILE A 157 -10.23 -8.35 5.26
N ARG A 158 -9.55 -9.51 5.29
CA ARG A 158 -10.03 -10.69 6.02
C ARG A 158 -10.14 -10.42 7.53
N ALA A 159 -9.12 -9.81 8.13
CA ALA A 159 -9.15 -9.47 9.55
C ALA A 159 -10.25 -8.46 9.89
N ASP A 160 -10.51 -7.48 9.03
CA ASP A 160 -11.54 -6.46 9.29
C ASP A 160 -12.96 -7.03 9.26
N ARG A 161 -13.17 -8.16 8.56
CA ARG A 161 -14.44 -8.87 8.38
C ARG A 161 -14.64 -10.07 9.30
N ILE A 162 -13.63 -10.47 10.08
CA ILE A 162 -13.69 -11.71 10.85
C ILE A 162 -14.91 -11.77 11.79
N VAL A 163 -15.27 -10.63 12.35
CA VAL A 163 -16.39 -10.51 13.29
C VAL A 163 -17.74 -10.65 12.61
N ASP A 164 -17.82 -10.40 11.31
CA ASP A 164 -19.05 -10.54 10.52
C ASP A 164 -19.30 -12.01 10.16
N ILE A 165 -18.27 -12.87 10.26
CA ILE A 165 -18.34 -14.31 9.96
C ILE A 165 -18.79 -15.12 11.19
N PHE A 166 -18.48 -14.63 12.39
CA PHE A 166 -18.82 -15.29 13.66
C PHE A 166 -20.16 -14.83 14.26
N ASP A 167 -20.83 -13.84 13.67
CA ASP A 167 -22.16 -13.36 14.07
C ASP A 167 -23.32 -14.14 13.38
N CYS A 168 -23.04 -15.32 12.80
CA CYS A 168 -24.03 -16.22 12.18
C CYS A 168 -24.43 -17.37 13.11
#